data_AF-A0A968C7M5-F1
#
_entry.id   AF-A0A968C7M5-F1
#
_cell.length_a   1.000
_cell.length_b   1.000
_cell.length_c   1.000
_cell.angle_alpha   90.00
_cell.angle_beta   90.00
_cell.angle_gamma   90.00
#
_symmetry.space_group_name_H-M   'P 1'
#
loop_
_entity.id
_entity.type
_entity.pdbx_description
1 polymer ?
#
loop_
_entity_poly.entity_id
_entity_poly.type
_entity_poly.pdbx_seq_one_letter_code
_entity_poly.pdbx_strand_id
1 'polypeptide(L)'
;MLVAIVVVDLVRPVSPEQRLRALRRELRVQRAAADSCLEALRLEESALRSTDEKFDSLRAVIEGYEELDPRGVPADSYDAYIDAFNAYNEAIPAREEAGETLQVNWAACREIVAMHNQLADSARALAEELGVINDAVRRVPSE
;
A
#
# COMPACT_ATOMS: atom_id res chain seq x y z
N MET A 1 -9.79 -56.38 28.35
CA MET A 1 -10.82 -55.35 28.50
C MET A 1 -10.10 -54.04 28.78
N LEU A 2 -9.84 -53.24 27.74
CA LEU A 2 -9.06 -51.99 27.81
C LEU A 2 -10.05 -50.84 27.88
N VAL A 3 -10.01 -50.08 28.97
CA VAL A 3 -10.82 -48.88 29.18
C VAL A 3 -10.20 -47.75 28.35
N ALA A 4 -10.89 -47.32 27.30
CA ALA A 4 -10.54 -46.11 26.57
C ALA A 4 -10.96 -44.90 27.42
N ILE A 5 -9.98 -44.19 27.98
CA ILE A 5 -10.20 -42.88 28.60
C ILE A 5 -10.38 -41.89 27.45
N VAL A 6 -11.62 -41.49 27.20
CA VAL A 6 -11.93 -40.37 26.33
C VAL A 6 -11.60 -39.10 27.11
N VAL A 7 -10.44 -38.51 26.86
CA VAL A 7 -10.12 -37.16 27.31
C VAL A 7 -10.93 -36.21 26.44
N VAL A 8 -12.14 -35.86 26.88
CA VAL A 8 -12.89 -34.73 26.33
C VAL A 8 -12.21 -33.48 26.88
N ASP A 9 -11.23 -32.95 26.15
CA ASP A 9 -10.76 -31.59 26.38
C ASP A 9 -11.95 -30.65 26.18
N LEU A 10 -12.53 -30.20 27.29
CA LEU A 10 -13.55 -29.16 27.36
C LEU A 10 -12.94 -27.84 26.92
N VAL A 11 -12.80 -27.63 25.60
CA VAL A 11 -12.55 -26.33 25.01
C VAL A 11 -13.75 -25.46 25.36
N ARG A 12 -13.64 -24.68 26.44
CA ARG A 12 -14.68 -23.72 26.82
C ARG A 12 -14.91 -22.77 25.64
N PRO A 13 -16.16 -22.58 25.18
CA PRO A 13 -16.42 -21.65 24.11
C PRO A 13 -16.00 -20.25 24.54
N VAL A 14 -15.16 -19.59 23.73
CA VAL A 14 -14.70 -18.22 23.95
C VAL A 14 -15.92 -17.31 24.07
N SER A 15 -16.01 -16.55 25.17
CA SER A 15 -17.17 -15.68 25.40
C SER A 15 -17.22 -14.56 24.35
N PRO A 16 -18.41 -14.04 24.01
CA PRO A 16 -18.55 -12.92 23.08
C PRO A 16 -17.67 -11.71 23.43
N GLU A 17 -17.53 -11.37 24.72
CA GLU A 17 -16.64 -10.29 25.15
C GLU A 17 -15.16 -10.60 24.89
N GLN A 18 -14.73 -11.85 25.08
CA GLN A 18 -13.36 -12.27 24.79
C GLN A 18 -13.09 -12.20 23.28
N ARG A 19 -14.07 -12.59 22.45
CA ARG A 19 -14.00 -12.42 20.99
C ARG A 19 -13.90 -10.95 20.59
N LEU A 20 -14.73 -10.08 21.18
CA LEU A 20 -14.67 -8.63 20.91
C LEU A 20 -13.31 -8.03 21.33
N ARG A 21 -12.75 -8.45 22.47
CA ARG A 21 -11.40 -8.06 22.91
C ARG A 21 -10.32 -8.57 21.95
N ALA A 22 -10.47 -9.76 21.38
CA ALA A 22 -9.57 -10.30 20.37
C ALA A 22 -9.63 -9.49 19.08
N LEU A 23 -10.82 -9.25 18.53
CA LEU A 23 -11.03 -8.43 17.31
C LEU A 23 -10.46 -7.02 17.48
N ARG A 24 -10.65 -6.38 18.63
CA ARG A 24 -10.06 -5.06 18.91
C ARG A 24 -8.53 -5.07 18.92
N ARG A 25 -7.90 -6.16 19.38
CA ARG A 25 -6.43 -6.29 19.32
C ARG A 25 -5.98 -6.48 17.88
N GLU A 26 -6.67 -7.33 17.13
CA GLU A 26 -6.36 -7.58 15.72
C GLU A 26 -6.52 -6.32 14.87
N LEU A 27 -7.56 -5.52 15.10
CA LEU A 27 -7.76 -4.22 14.47
C LEU A 27 -6.60 -3.25 14.72
N ARG A 28 -6.04 -3.22 15.94
CA ARG A 28 -4.87 -2.36 16.23
C ARG A 28 -3.65 -2.81 15.44
N VAL A 29 -3.43 -4.12 15.34
CA VAL A 29 -2.32 -4.69 14.55
C VAL A 29 -2.50 -4.35 13.07
N GLN A 30 -3.70 -4.56 12.51
CA GLN A 30 -3.99 -4.26 11.12
C GLN A 30 -3.91 -2.77 10.80
N ARG A 31 -4.34 -1.91 11.73
CA ARG A 31 -4.16 -0.45 11.58
C ARG A 31 -2.69 -0.07 11.52
N ALA A 32 -1.87 -0.60 12.43
CA ALA A 32 -0.42 -0.34 12.40
C ALA A 32 0.23 -0.85 11.10
N ALA A 33 -0.21 -2.01 10.59
CA ALA A 33 0.23 -2.54 9.31
C ALA A 33 -0.19 -1.62 8.14
N ALA A 34 -1.44 -1.15 8.11
CA ALA A 34 -1.93 -0.22 7.11
C ALA A 34 -1.17 1.12 7.13
N ASP A 35 -0.95 1.69 8.31
CA ASP A 35 -0.19 2.93 8.49
C ASP A 35 1.25 2.77 7.99
N SER A 36 1.90 1.65 8.33
CA SER A 36 3.25 1.33 7.83
C SER A 36 3.28 1.14 6.30
N CYS A 37 2.26 0.52 5.72
CA CYS A 37 2.17 0.29 4.28
C CYS A 37 2.01 1.62 3.53
N LEU A 38 1.16 2.51 4.04
CA LEU A 38 0.97 3.85 3.47
C LEU A 38 2.25 4.67 3.51
N GLU A 39 3.04 4.56 4.56
CA GLU A 39 4.30 5.28 4.64
C GLU A 39 5.34 4.74 3.66
N ALA A 40 5.43 3.41 3.52
CA ALA A 40 6.29 2.80 2.50
C ALA A 40 5.90 3.24 1.09
N LEU A 41 4.60 3.25 0.75
CA LEU A 41 4.12 3.72 -0.55
C LEU A 41 4.50 5.19 -0.81
N ARG A 42 4.39 6.08 0.18
CA ARG A 42 4.79 7.49 0.00
C ARG A 42 6.26 7.63 -0.34
N LEU A 43 7.12 6.83 0.27
CA LEU A 43 8.56 6.84 -0.01
C LEU A 43 8.84 6.34 -1.43
N GLU A 44 8.18 5.27 -1.85
CA GLU A 44 8.28 4.71 -3.20
C GLU A 44 7.76 5.70 -4.27
N GLU A 45 6.60 6.31 -4.05
CA GLU A 45 6.03 7.35 -4.92
C GLU A 45 6.98 8.55 -5.04
N SER A 46 7.60 8.98 -3.93
CA SER A 46 8.57 10.08 -3.95
C SER A 46 9.84 9.70 -4.73
N ALA A 47 10.32 8.47 -4.59
CA ALA A 47 11.50 7.98 -5.32
C ALA A 47 11.23 7.86 -6.83
N LEU A 48 10.06 7.36 -7.20
CA LEU A 48 9.63 7.27 -8.60
C LEU A 48 9.50 8.67 -9.21
N ARG A 49 8.90 9.63 -8.49
CA ARG A 49 8.79 11.02 -8.96
C ARG A 49 10.15 11.66 -9.21
N SER A 50 11.12 11.46 -8.31
CA SER A 50 12.48 11.98 -8.52
C SER A 50 13.15 11.33 -9.74
N THR A 51 12.86 10.06 -10.02
CA THR A 51 13.32 9.37 -11.24
C THR A 51 12.66 9.97 -12.48
N ASP A 52 11.35 10.20 -12.45
CA ASP A 52 10.59 10.82 -13.54
C ASP A 52 11.10 12.23 -13.88
N GLU A 53 11.41 13.05 -12.87
CA GLU A 53 11.99 14.39 -13.08
C GLU A 53 13.34 14.33 -13.82
N LYS A 54 14.20 13.35 -13.48
CA LYS A 54 15.47 13.14 -14.19
C LYS A 54 15.23 12.71 -15.64
N PHE A 55 14.24 11.85 -15.86
CA PHE A 55 13.82 11.40 -17.19
C PHE A 55 13.35 12.55 -18.06
N ASP A 56 12.46 13.38 -17.53
CA ASP A 56 11.93 14.54 -18.23
C ASP A 56 13.05 15.55 -18.55
N SER A 57 13.99 15.75 -17.64
CA SER A 57 15.17 16.59 -17.89
C SER A 57 16.05 16.04 -19.01
N LEU A 58 16.32 14.75 -19.04
CA LEU A 58 17.14 14.13 -20.09
C LEU A 58 16.42 14.18 -21.43
N ARG A 59 15.11 13.90 -21.44
CA ARG A 59 14.27 14.02 -22.64
C ARG A 59 14.31 15.44 -23.20
N ALA A 60 14.14 16.46 -22.37
CA ALA A 60 14.18 17.85 -22.81
C ALA A 60 15.54 18.24 -23.41
N VAL A 61 16.65 17.69 -22.89
CA VAL A 61 17.99 17.91 -23.46
C VAL A 61 18.12 17.25 -24.84
N ILE A 62 17.66 16.00 -24.97
CA ILE A 62 17.65 15.25 -26.23
C ILE A 62 16.81 15.99 -27.28
N GLU A 63 15.58 16.36 -26.93
CA GLU A 63 14.68 17.14 -27.79
C GLU A 63 15.32 18.47 -28.21
N GLY A 64 15.97 19.17 -27.29
CA GLY A 64 16.67 20.43 -27.59
C GLY A 64 17.79 20.29 -28.62
N TYR A 65 18.51 19.16 -28.63
CA TYR A 65 19.51 18.88 -29.67
C TYR A 65 18.87 18.49 -31.01
N GLU A 66 17.79 17.71 -30.97
CA GLU A 66 17.07 17.26 -32.17
C GLU A 66 16.33 18.41 -32.88
N GLU A 67 15.97 19.47 -32.16
CA GLU A 67 15.37 20.69 -32.70
C GLU A 67 16.35 21.63 -33.43
N LEU A 68 17.68 21.46 -33.24
CA LEU A 68 18.69 22.36 -33.81
C LEU A 68 18.73 22.32 -35.34
N ASP A 69 18.64 21.13 -35.94
CA ASP A 69 18.60 20.94 -37.40
C ASP A 69 17.74 19.71 -37.74
N PRO A 70 16.72 19.85 -38.61
CA PRO A 70 15.83 18.74 -38.97
C PRO A 70 16.51 17.58 -39.70
N ARG A 71 17.77 17.73 -40.13
CA ARG A 71 18.57 16.68 -40.76
C ARG A 71 19.34 15.84 -39.74
N GLY A 72 19.36 16.23 -38.47
CA GLY A 72 20.04 15.54 -37.38
C GLY A 72 20.91 16.46 -36.52
N VAL A 73 21.44 15.92 -35.42
CA VAL A 73 22.25 16.68 -34.46
C VAL A 73 23.58 17.13 -35.07
N PRO A 74 23.97 18.42 -34.96
CA PRO A 74 25.25 18.93 -35.41
C PRO A 74 26.46 18.17 -34.82
N ALA A 75 27.52 18.00 -35.61
CA ALA A 75 28.68 17.19 -35.22
C ALA A 75 29.44 17.72 -33.99
N ASP A 76 29.43 19.04 -33.78
CA ASP A 76 30.03 19.70 -32.61
C ASP A 76 29.22 19.50 -31.31
N SER A 77 27.97 19.05 -31.44
CA SER A 77 27.04 18.80 -30.33
C SER A 77 26.73 17.30 -30.13
N TYR A 78 27.19 16.45 -31.05
CA TYR A 78 26.83 15.03 -31.11
C TYR A 78 27.28 14.24 -29.87
N ASP A 79 28.48 14.50 -29.35
CA ASP A 79 29.00 13.81 -28.17
C ASP A 79 28.12 14.10 -26.93
N ALA A 80 27.73 15.36 -26.73
CA ALA A 80 26.84 15.72 -25.62
C ALA A 80 25.43 15.15 -25.79
N TYR A 81 24.92 15.09 -27.03
CA TYR A 81 23.66 14.45 -27.34
C TYR A 81 23.68 12.95 -27.03
N ILE A 82 24.70 12.22 -27.49
CA ILE A 82 24.74 10.76 -27.29
C ILE A 82 24.94 10.39 -25.82
N ASP A 83 25.66 11.21 -25.05
CA ASP A 83 25.78 11.05 -23.59
C ASP A 83 24.41 11.20 -22.91
N ALA A 84 23.62 12.23 -23.26
CA ALA A 84 22.28 12.41 -22.72
C ALA A 84 21.33 11.28 -23.14
N PHE A 85 21.40 10.84 -24.40
CA PHE A 85 20.62 9.74 -24.94
C PHE A 85 20.93 8.40 -24.26
N ASN A 86 22.22 8.11 -24.04
CA ASN A 86 22.66 6.92 -23.31
C ASN A 86 22.20 6.97 -21.85
N ALA A 87 22.39 8.10 -21.16
CA ALA A 87 21.92 8.28 -19.79
C ALA A 87 20.40 8.12 -19.65
N TYR A 88 19.62 8.56 -20.65
CA TYR A 88 18.18 8.35 -20.72
C TYR A 88 17.85 6.85 -20.82
N ASN A 89 18.49 6.15 -21.77
CA ASN A 89 18.24 4.72 -21.98
C ASN A 89 18.68 3.85 -20.80
N GLU A 90 19.83 4.14 -20.20
CA GLU A 90 20.33 3.44 -19.01
C GLU A 90 19.40 3.56 -17.81
N ALA A 91 18.63 4.65 -17.73
CA ALA A 91 17.70 4.87 -16.63
C ALA A 91 16.37 4.11 -16.81
N ILE A 92 16.05 3.59 -18.00
CA ILE A 92 14.73 2.99 -18.32
C ILE A 92 14.44 1.78 -17.43
N PRO A 93 15.35 0.79 -17.30
CA PRO A 93 15.07 -0.40 -16.51
C PRO A 93 14.79 -0.07 -15.03
N ALA A 94 15.56 0.85 -14.44
CA ALA A 94 15.39 1.25 -13.05
C ALA A 94 14.04 1.96 -12.81
N ARG A 95 13.59 2.76 -13.77
CA ARG A 95 12.28 3.42 -13.72
C ARG A 95 11.14 2.40 -13.82
N GLU A 96 11.25 1.45 -14.75
CA GLU A 96 10.26 0.38 -14.92
C GLU A 96 10.16 -0.47 -13.66
N GLU A 97 11.29 -0.92 -13.10
CA GLU A 97 11.34 -1.71 -11.86
C GLU A 97 10.72 -0.94 -10.68
N ALA A 98 10.98 0.36 -10.54
CA ALA A 98 10.38 1.18 -9.51
C ALA A 98 8.84 1.29 -9.67
N GLY A 99 8.36 1.43 -10.91
CA GLY A 99 6.94 1.46 -11.22
C GLY A 99 6.24 0.13 -10.92
N GLU A 100 6.84 -1.00 -11.32
CA GLU A 100 6.33 -2.34 -11.03
C GLU A 100 6.29 -2.63 -9.53
N THR A 101 7.37 -2.30 -8.82
CA THR A 101 7.47 -2.46 -7.37
C THR A 101 6.37 -1.67 -6.65
N LEU A 102 6.20 -0.39 -7.01
CA LEU A 102 5.14 0.45 -6.45
C LEU A 102 3.75 -0.16 -6.70
N GLN A 103 3.50 -0.68 -7.91
CA GLN A 103 2.21 -1.29 -8.24
C GLN A 103 1.94 -2.56 -7.41
N VAL A 104 2.95 -3.42 -7.24
CA VAL A 104 2.87 -4.64 -6.41
C VAL A 104 2.61 -4.28 -4.95
N ASN A 105 3.37 -3.34 -4.40
CA ASN A 105 3.22 -2.92 -3.01
C ASN A 105 1.89 -2.22 -2.77
N TRP A 106 1.41 -1.43 -3.73
CA TRP A 106 0.10 -0.80 -3.65
C TRP A 106 -1.02 -1.84 -3.64
N ALA A 107 -0.91 -2.89 -4.45
CA ALA A 107 -1.86 -4.01 -4.40
C ALA A 107 -1.84 -4.71 -3.04
N ALA A 108 -0.66 -4.97 -2.47
CA ALA A 108 -0.52 -5.56 -1.14
C ALA A 108 -1.14 -4.67 -0.04
N CYS A 109 -0.91 -3.35 -0.07
CA CYS A 109 -1.49 -2.42 0.90
C CYS A 109 -3.02 -2.40 0.85
N ARG A 110 -3.62 -2.54 -0.34
CA ARG A 110 -5.09 -2.63 -0.47
C ARG A 110 -5.66 -3.86 0.21
N GLU A 111 -4.98 -4.99 0.14
CA GLU A 111 -5.42 -6.21 0.84
C GLU A 111 -5.40 -6.03 2.36
N ILE A 112 -4.38 -5.37 2.90
CA ILE A 112 -4.31 -5.02 4.34
C ILE A 112 -5.51 -4.15 4.75
N VAL A 113 -5.82 -3.12 3.96
CA VAL A 113 -6.98 -2.25 4.23
C VAL A 113 -8.29 -3.03 4.12
N ALA A 114 -8.43 -3.93 3.14
CA ALA A 114 -9.60 -4.78 3.00
C ALA A 114 -9.79 -5.68 4.23
N MET A 115 -8.72 -6.33 4.70
CA MET A 115 -8.72 -7.13 5.92
C MET A 115 -9.08 -6.30 7.16
N HIS A 116 -8.50 -5.11 7.31
CA HIS A 116 -8.87 -4.18 8.38
C HIS A 116 -10.37 -3.88 8.38
N ASN A 117 -10.95 -3.59 7.20
CA ASN A 117 -12.37 -3.26 7.09
C ASN A 117 -13.26 -4.45 7.44
N GLN A 118 -12.93 -5.66 6.98
CA GLN A 118 -13.66 -6.88 7.36
C GLN A 118 -13.64 -7.13 8.87
N LEU A 119 -12.49 -6.91 9.53
CA LEU A 119 -12.38 -7.02 10.99
C LEU A 119 -13.18 -5.93 11.70
N ALA A 120 -13.23 -4.72 11.14
CA ALA A 120 -13.95 -3.59 11.73
C ALA A 120 -15.45 -3.85 11.70
N ASP A 121 -15.95 -4.37 10.59
CA ASP A 121 -17.35 -4.77 10.43
C ASP A 121 -17.71 -5.93 11.36
N SER A 122 -16.84 -6.93 11.46
CA SER A 122 -17.02 -8.06 12.40
C SER A 122 -17.05 -7.60 13.86
N ALA A 123 -16.18 -6.67 14.24
CA ALA A 123 -16.13 -6.10 15.58
C ALA A 123 -17.36 -5.24 15.88
N ARG A 124 -17.84 -4.48 14.89
CA ARG A 124 -19.05 -3.67 14.99
C ARG A 124 -20.28 -4.56 15.21
N ALA A 125 -20.48 -5.57 14.37
CA ALA A 125 -21.59 -6.50 14.47
C ALA A 125 -21.64 -7.18 15.85
N LEU A 126 -20.52 -7.71 16.33
CA LEU A 126 -20.45 -8.35 17.65
C LEU A 126 -20.71 -7.35 18.80
N ALA A 127 -20.24 -6.11 18.68
CA ALA A 127 -20.49 -5.10 19.69
C ALA A 127 -21.95 -4.63 19.70
N GLU A 128 -22.64 -4.64 18.57
CA GLU A 128 -24.09 -4.42 18.46
C GLU A 128 -24.87 -5.56 19.10
N GLU A 129 -24.52 -6.82 18.82
CA GLU A 129 -25.11 -8.02 19.46
C GLU A 129 -24.97 -7.98 20.98
N LEU A 130 -23.83 -7.50 21.49
CA LEU A 130 -23.57 -7.36 22.92
C LEU A 130 -24.22 -6.12 23.55
N GLY A 131 -24.93 -5.30 22.76
CA GLY A 131 -25.54 -4.06 23.23
C GLY A 131 -24.54 -2.96 23.61
N VAL A 132 -23.26 -3.11 23.26
CA VAL A 132 -22.19 -2.17 23.59
C VAL A 132 -22.32 -0.87 22.78
N ILE A 133 -22.95 -0.93 21.60
CA ILE A 133 -23.10 0.21 20.67
C ILE A 133 -24.53 0.80 20.66
N ASN A 134 -25.48 0.22 21.40
CA ASN A 134 -26.91 0.59 21.29
C ASN A 134 -27.37 1.82 22.09
N ASP A 135 -26.47 2.63 22.65
CA ASP A 135 -26.84 3.72 23.58
C ASP A 135 -26.44 5.14 23.13
N ALA A 136 -25.69 5.30 22.04
CA ALA A 136 -25.23 6.61 21.56
C ALA A 136 -26.18 7.28 20.55
N VAL A 137 -26.96 6.51 19.78
CA VAL A 137 -27.86 7.06 18.74
C VAL A 137 -29.24 7.44 19.30
N ARG A 138 -29.67 6.87 20.43
CA ARG A 138 -30.97 7.21 21.08
C ARG A 138 -30.95 8.47 21.94
N ARG A 139 -29.78 9.08 22.19
CA ARG A 139 -29.63 10.28 23.05
C ARG A 139 -29.35 11.56 22.27
N VAL A 140 -29.79 11.67 21.02
CA VAL A 140 -29.92 12.98 20.37
C VAL A 140 -31.35 13.43 20.62
N PRO A 141 -31.61 14.38 21.55
CA PRO A 141 -32.92 15.03 21.61
C PRO A 141 -33.10 15.77 20.29
N SER A 142 -34.22 15.54 19.63
CA SER A 142 -34.69 16.42 18.57
C SER A 142 -35.01 17.78 19.20
N GLU A 143 -34.11 18.75 19.03
CA GLU A 143 -34.43 20.18 19.15
C GLU A 143 -35.17 20.67 17.91
#